data_AF-A0A439RL15-F1
#
_entry.id   AF-A0A439RL15-F1
#
_cell.length_a   1.000
_cell.length_b   1.000
_cell.length_c   1.000
_cell.angle_alpha   90.00
_cell.angle_beta   90.00
_cell.angle_gamma   90.00
#
_symmetry.space_group_name_H-M   'P 1'
#
loop_
_entity.id
_entity.type
_entity.pdbx_description
1 polymer ?
#
loop_
_entity_poly.entity_id
_entity_poly.type
_entity_poly.pdbx_seq_one_letter_code
_entity_poly.pdbx_strand_id
1 'polypeptide(L)'
;RIETGAEVRVERRCYISSRILTAKTFAEAARAHWGIENGLHWVLDVQFKEDQSRLRRGHGATNMAMVRHLALKPHPSHARKTIHQRKAKTRNLGYRLPDGSSPTP
;
A
#
# COMPACT_ATOMS: atom_id res chain seq x y z
N ARG A 1 -4.45 -13.61 -25.58
CA ARG A 1 -3.79 -14.26 -26.74
C ARG A 1 -2.45 -13.57 -26.88
N ILE A 2 -1.37 -14.31 -26.69
CA ILE A 2 0.01 -13.82 -26.83
C ILE A 2 0.54 -14.52 -28.07
N GLU A 3 1.06 -13.74 -29.02
CA GLU A 3 1.64 -14.25 -30.26
C GLU A 3 3.15 -14.10 -30.13
N THR A 4 3.88 -15.22 -30.13
CA THR A 4 5.34 -15.23 -30.06
C THR A 4 5.83 -16.05 -31.25
N GLY A 5 6.21 -15.37 -32.34
CA GLY A 5 6.57 -16.03 -33.60
C GLY A 5 5.39 -16.79 -34.21
N ALA A 6 5.56 -18.09 -34.46
CA ALA A 6 4.53 -18.98 -35.02
C ALA A 6 3.59 -19.59 -33.96
N GLU A 7 3.85 -19.36 -32.68
CA GLU A 7 3.10 -19.99 -31.59
C GLU A 7 2.07 -19.01 -31.00
N VAL A 8 0.81 -19.46 -30.97
CA VAL A 8 -0.31 -18.69 -30.40
C VAL A 8 -0.67 -19.29 -29.05
N ARG A 9 -0.41 -18.53 -27.97
CA ARG A 9 -0.77 -18.93 -26.60
C ARG A 9 -2.02 -18.19 -26.14
N VAL A 10 -3.03 -18.94 -25.70
CA VAL A 10 -4.25 -18.38 -25.11
C VAL A 10 -4.20 -18.59 -23.60
N GLU A 11 -4.23 -17.48 -22.86
CA GLU A 11 -4.33 -17.48 -21.41
C GLU A 11 -5.71 -16.93 -21.01
N ARG A 12 -6.36 -17.61 -20.07
CA ARG A 12 -7.60 -17.14 -19.44
C ARG A 12 -7.32 -16.93 -17.96
N ARG A 13 -7.74 -15.79 -17.43
CA ARG A 13 -7.61 -15.45 -16.00
C ARG A 13 -9.02 -15.27 -15.43
N CYS A 14 -9.35 -16.07 -14.43
CA CYS A 14 -10.60 -15.97 -13.70
C CYS A 14 -10.35 -15.20 -12.41
N TYR A 15 -11.28 -14.33 -12.06
CA TYR A 15 -11.18 -13.51 -10.86
C TYR A 15 -12.43 -13.67 -10.00
N ILE A 16 -12.24 -13.62 -8.68
CA ILE A 16 -13.32 -13.68 -7.70
C ILE A 16 -13.20 -12.44 -6.83
N SER A 17 -14.33 -11.78 -6.58
CA SER A 17 -14.41 -10.65 -5.65
C SER A 17 -15.65 -10.80 -4.78
N SER A 18 -15.51 -10.51 -3.48
CA SER A 18 -16.64 -10.40 -2.57
C SER A 18 -17.40 -9.08 -2.72
N ARG A 19 -16.86 -8.11 -3.47
CA ARG A 19 -17.51 -6.83 -3.74
C ARG A 19 -18.15 -6.84 -5.12
N ILE A 20 -19.36 -6.29 -5.20
CA ILE A 20 -19.99 -5.99 -6.50
C ILE A 20 -19.22 -4.82 -7.12
N LEU A 21 -18.52 -5.10 -8.22
CA LEU A 21 -17.64 -4.16 -8.90
C LEU A 21 -17.93 -4.21 -10.40
N THR A 22 -17.77 -3.07 -11.07
CA THR A 22 -17.77 -3.05 -12.54
C THR A 22 -16.45 -3.63 -13.04
N ALA A 23 -16.45 -4.23 -14.24
CA ALA A 23 -15.25 -4.81 -14.83
C ALA A 23 -14.06 -3.83 -14.88
N LYS A 24 -14.32 -2.54 -15.15
CA LYS A 24 -13.30 -1.49 -15.16
C LYS A 24 -12.65 -1.29 -13.79
N THR A 25 -13.47 -1.06 -12.76
CA THR A 25 -12.98 -0.84 -11.40
C THR A 25 -12.24 -2.06 -10.84
N PHE A 26 -12.73 -3.26 -11.17
CA PHE A 26 -12.05 -4.50 -10.81
C PHE A 26 -10.68 -4.61 -11.51
N ALA A 27 -10.60 -4.31 -12.81
CA ALA A 27 -9.33 -4.37 -13.55
C ALA A 27 -8.31 -3.33 -13.08
N GLU A 28 -8.75 -2.15 -12.64
CA GLU A 28 -7.89 -1.15 -12.00
C GLU A 28 -7.35 -1.66 -10.66
N ALA A 29 -8.22 -2.20 -9.80
CA ALA A 29 -7.80 -2.77 -8.53
C ALA A 29 -6.85 -3.96 -8.70
N ALA A 30 -7.13 -4.86 -9.65
CA ALA A 30 -6.26 -5.99 -9.97
C ALA A 30 -4.88 -5.53 -10.45
N ARG A 31 -4.82 -4.50 -11.31
CA ARG A 31 -3.54 -3.92 -11.77
C ARG A 31 -2.78 -3.22 -10.65
N ALA A 32 -3.47 -2.47 -9.79
CA ALA A 32 -2.85 -1.84 -8.63
C ALA A 32 -2.28 -2.88 -7.66
N HIS A 33 -3.00 -3.98 -7.44
CA HIS A 33 -2.52 -5.10 -6.63
C HIS A 33 -1.26 -5.75 -7.21
N TRP A 34 -1.23 -5.99 -8.53
CA TRP A 34 -0.02 -6.45 -9.23
C TRP A 34 1.19 -5.52 -9.05
N GLY A 35 0.96 -4.22 -8.91
CA GLY A 35 2.03 -3.24 -8.63
C GLY A 35 2.71 -3.46 -7.27
N ILE A 36 1.98 -4.00 -6.28
CA ILE A 36 2.56 -4.35 -4.97
C ILE A 36 3.55 -5.51 -5.15
N GLU A 37 3.13 -6.57 -5.85
CA GLU A 37 3.99 -7.72 -6.08
C GLU A 37 5.24 -7.34 -6.89
N ASN A 38 5.09 -6.60 -7.98
CA ASN A 38 6.25 -6.23 -8.80
C ASN A 38 7.23 -5.28 -8.09
N GLY A 39 6.73 -4.37 -7.24
CA GLY A 39 7.57 -3.36 -6.58
C GLY A 39 8.14 -3.83 -5.24
N LEU A 40 7.27 -4.28 -4.34
CA LEU A 40 7.67 -4.70 -3.00
C LEU A 40 8.46 -6.01 -3.03
N HIS A 41 7.95 -7.00 -3.77
CA HIS A 41 8.52 -8.35 -3.78
C HIS A 41 9.90 -8.34 -4.44
N TRP A 42 10.09 -7.60 -5.54
CA TRP A 42 11.42 -7.45 -6.16
C TRP A 42 12.47 -6.90 -5.19
N VAL A 43 12.13 -5.87 -4.40
CA VAL A 43 13.08 -5.30 -3.42
C VAL A 43 13.38 -6.31 -2.31
N LEU A 44 12.38 -7.05 -1.84
CA LEU A 44 12.56 -8.08 -0.83
C LEU A 44 13.46 -9.24 -1.33
N ASP A 45 13.21 -9.73 -2.55
CA ASP A 45 13.96 -10.84 -3.13
C ASP A 45 15.39 -10.45 -3.50
N VAL A 46 15.56 -9.29 -4.15
CA VAL A 46 16.87 -8.91 -4.72
C VAL A 46 17.71 -8.12 -3.72
N GLN A 47 17.14 -7.08 -3.10
CA GLN A 47 17.91 -6.19 -2.23
C GLN A 47 18.11 -6.79 -0.84
N PHE A 48 17.10 -7.48 -0.30
CA PHE A 48 17.17 -8.14 1.01
C PHE A 48 17.51 -9.63 0.94
N LYS A 49 17.65 -10.20 -0.27
CA LYS A 49 18.00 -11.60 -0.51
C LYS A 49 17.09 -12.55 0.28
N GLU A 50 15.80 -12.22 0.34
CA GLU A 50 14.83 -12.96 1.14
C GLU A 50 14.80 -14.44 0.77
N ASP A 51 14.76 -14.77 -0.52
CA ASP A 51 14.82 -16.14 -1.04
C ASP A 51 16.05 -16.93 -0.58
N GLN A 52 17.18 -16.25 -0.42
CA GLN A 52 18.45 -16.87 -0.03
C GLN A 52 18.59 -16.97 1.49
N SER A 53 17.65 -16.42 2.26
CA SER A 53 17.70 -16.42 3.71
C SER A 53 17.52 -17.84 4.28
N ARG A 54 18.50 -18.29 5.06
CA ARG A 54 18.49 -19.61 5.72
C ARG A 54 17.83 -19.58 7.10
N LEU A 55 17.29 -18.44 7.51
CA LEU A 55 16.64 -18.24 8.81
C LEU A 55 15.29 -18.96 8.84
N ARG A 56 15.31 -20.26 9.14
CA ARG A 56 14.13 -21.14 9.17
C ARG A 56 13.81 -21.72 10.56
N ARG A 57 14.66 -21.47 11.57
CA ARG A 57 14.46 -21.96 12.95
C ARG A 57 13.85 -20.88 13.84
N GLY A 58 12.96 -21.31 14.74
CA GLY A 58 12.30 -20.44 15.72
C GLY A 58 11.57 -19.27 15.04
N HIS A 59 11.70 -18.08 15.62
CA HIS A 59 11.06 -16.86 15.12
C HIS A 59 11.92 -16.07 14.10
N GLY A 60 13.02 -16.64 13.60
CA GLY A 60 13.98 -15.93 12.75
C GLY A 60 13.38 -15.38 11.45
N ALA A 61 12.53 -16.17 10.77
CA ALA A 61 11.84 -15.75 9.54
C ALA A 61 10.90 -14.58 9.81
N THR A 62 10.04 -14.69 10.82
CA THR A 62 9.06 -13.64 11.19
C THR A 62 9.75 -12.36 11.65
N ASN A 63 10.79 -12.46 12.48
CA ASN A 63 11.54 -11.30 12.95
C ASN A 63 12.21 -10.55 11.78
N MET A 64 12.80 -11.28 10.85
CA MET A 64 13.41 -10.66 9.67
C MET A 64 12.39 -10.05 8.71
N ALA A 65 11.21 -10.67 8.54
CA ALA A 65 10.13 -10.08 7.76
C ALA A 65 9.71 -8.71 8.35
N MET A 66 9.60 -8.60 9.68
CA MET A 66 9.30 -7.33 10.35
C MET A 66 10.40 -6.28 10.17
N VAL A 67 11.67 -6.67 10.30
CA VAL A 67 12.82 -5.77 10.11
C VAL A 67 12.88 -5.25 8.66
N ARG A 68 12.72 -6.12 7.67
CA ARG A 68 12.68 -5.75 6.24
C ARG A 68 11.54 -4.76 5.96
N HIS A 69 10.36 -5.02 6.51
CA HIS A 69 9.22 -4.12 6.39
C HIS A 69 9.48 -2.77 7.06
N LEU A 70 10.14 -2.74 8.22
CA LEU A 70 10.48 -1.49 8.90
C LEU A 70 11.49 -0.67 8.09
N ALA A 71 12.49 -1.33 7.48
CA ALA A 71 13.50 -0.68 6.65
C ALA A 71 12.91 -0.09 5.36
N LEU A 72 11.88 -0.72 4.80
CA LEU A 72 11.17 -0.23 3.62
C LEU A 72 10.21 0.93 3.92
N LYS A 73 9.75 1.07 5.15
CA LYS A 73 8.88 2.19 5.52
C LYS A 73 9.71 3.48 5.55
N PRO A 74 9.28 4.53 4.84
CA PRO A 74 9.97 5.82 4.89
C PRO A 74 9.95 6.38 6.31
N HIS A 75 11.12 6.65 6.87
CA HIS A 75 11.24 7.28 8.18
C HIS A 75 10.72 8.73 8.10
N PRO A 76 9.78 9.15 8.96
CA PRO A 76 9.11 10.46 8.85
C PRO A 76 10.04 11.67 8.99
N SER A 77 11.30 11.48 9.43
CA SER A 77 12.30 12.57 9.50
C SER A 77 12.84 13.02 8.14
N HIS A 78 12.75 12.19 7.10
CA HIS A 78 13.30 12.50 5.77
C HIS A 78 12.25 12.94 4.74
N ALA A 79 10.98 12.98 5.14
CA ALA A 79 9.96 13.69 4.38
C ALA A 79 10.23 15.19 4.47
N ARG A 80 10.94 15.76 3.49
CA ARG A 80 11.06 17.22 3.31
C ARG A 80 9.65 17.79 3.14
N LYS A 81 9.03 18.20 4.25
CA LYS A 81 7.78 18.94 4.22
C LYS A 81 8.08 20.30 3.61
N THR A 82 7.53 20.56 2.43
CA THR A 82 7.56 21.90 1.84
C THR A 82 6.88 22.89 2.80
N ILE A 83 7.37 24.13 2.85
CA ILE A 83 6.89 25.18 3.78
C ILE A 83 5.35 25.34 3.70
N HIS A 84 4.76 25.12 2.53
CA HIS A 84 3.31 25.16 2.31
C HIS A 84 2.52 24.13 3.13
N GLN A 85 3.06 22.93 3.36
CA GLN A 85 2.37 21.91 4.16
C GLN A 85 2.44 22.17 5.68
N ARG A 86 3.41 22.97 6.15
CA ARG A 86 3.52 23.34 7.58
C ARG A 86 2.39 24.29 8.01
N LYS A 87 1.94 25.20 7.12
CA LYS A 87 0.86 26.16 7.43
C LYS A 87 -0.55 25.54 7.47
N ALA A 88 -0.76 24.38 6.84
CA ALA A 88 -2.08 23.75 6.80
C ALA A 88 -2.52 23.15 8.15
N LYS A 89 -1.57 22.84 9.06
CA LYS A 89 -1.89 22.18 10.34
C LYS A 89 -2.37 23.16 11.43
N THR A 90 -2.11 24.46 11.30
CA THR A 90 -2.42 25.45 12.36
C THR A 90 -3.83 26.06 12.24
N ARG A 91 -4.62 25.72 11.21
CA ARG A 91 -5.89 26.40 10.92
C ARG A 91 -7.17 25.66 11.30
N ASN A 92 -7.08 24.55 12.03
CA ASN A 92 -8.25 23.77 12.44
C ASN A 92 -8.27 23.48 13.95
N LEU A 93 -8.14 24.54 14.75
CA LEU A 93 -8.52 24.52 16.17
C LEU A 93 -9.56 25.62 16.40
N GLY A 94 -10.67 25.53 15.68
CA GLY A 94 -11.84 26.39 15.85
C GLY A 94 -12.83 25.71 16.79
N TYR A 95 -12.70 25.93 18.09
CA TYR A 95 -13.76 25.66 19.05
C TYR A 95 -14.92 26.60 18.73
N ARG A 96 -16.01 26.06 18.18
CA ARG A 96 -17.29 26.76 18.02
C ARG A 96 -18.01 26.68 19.36
N LEU A 97 -18.10 27.80 20.06
CA LEU A 97 -18.95 27.94 21.24
C LEU A 97 -20.42 27.85 20.78
N PRO A 98 -21.29 27.08 21.47
CA PRO A 98 -22.73 27.09 21.21
C PRO A 98 -23.31 28.44 21.63
N ASP A 99 -24.21 28.97 20.80
CA ASP A 99 -24.91 30.22 21.02
C ASP A 99 -25.86 30.09 22.21
N GLY A 100 -25.71 31.01 23.17
CA GLY A 100 -26.57 31.09 24.33
C GLY A 100 -27.99 31.47 23.94
N SER A 101 -28.85 30.47 23.77
CA SER A 101 -30.30 30.61 23.91
C SER A 101 -30.76 29.70 25.05
N SER A 102 -30.94 30.30 26.23
CA SER A 102 -31.54 29.64 27.39
C SER A 102 -33.05 29.47 27.17
N PRO A 103 -33.66 28.33 27.53
CA PRO A 103 -35.11 28.21 27.56
C PRO A 103 -35.66 28.84 28.86
N THR A 104 -36.66 29.70 28.73
CA THR A 104 -37.59 30.09 29.79
C THR A 104 -38.89 29.28 29.67
N PRO A 105 -39.76 29.24 30.70
CA PRO A 105 -39.71 29.88 32.02
C PRO A 105 -39.39 28.95 33.19
#